data_AF-A0A9P7MNX0-F1
#
_entry.id   AF-A0A9P7MNX0-F1
#
_cell.length_a   1.000
_cell.length_b   1.000
_cell.length_c   1.000
_cell.angle_alpha   90.00
_cell.angle_beta   90.00
_cell.angle_gamma   90.00
#
_symmetry.space_group_name_H-M   'P 1'
#
loop_
_entity.id
_entity.type
_entity.pdbx_description
1 polymer ?
#
loop_
_entity_poly.entity_id
_entity_poly.type
_entity_poly.pdbx_seq_one_letter_code
_entity_poly.pdbx_strand_id
1 'polypeptide(L)'
;MSNGNLSQSVTEKRNESNEDRSQAYEPCALDDIARVRELDRKLEAEADLKQRLEALRREVVTIVGNMSTETSESMQPTAQNPTLNLHEQLNLAFRRVALLKAETGRLERQLRLLSGDGKG
;
A
#
# COMPACT_ATOMS: atom_id res chain seq x y z
N MET A 1 74.20 -41.55 -23.78
CA MET A 1 73.65 -41.65 -22.42
C MET A 1 72.15 -41.87 -22.56
N SER A 2 71.70 -43.12 -22.47
CA SER A 2 70.27 -43.49 -22.36
C SER A 2 69.85 -43.38 -20.90
N ASN A 3 68.64 -42.88 -20.67
CA ASN A 3 67.74 -43.10 -19.52
C ASN A 3 66.38 -42.50 -19.97
N GLY A 4 65.34 -43.27 -20.28
CA GLY A 4 64.37 -43.86 -19.34
C GLY A 4 63.40 -42.75 -18.86
N ASN A 5 62.07 -42.79 -18.96
CA ASN A 5 61.11 -43.89 -18.97
C ASN A 5 59.76 -43.43 -19.56
N LEU A 6 59.08 -44.36 -20.24
CA LEU A 6 57.64 -44.35 -20.50
C LEU A 6 56.85 -44.37 -19.18
N SER A 7 55.74 -43.63 -19.11
CA SER A 7 54.40 -44.17 -18.82
C SER A 7 53.35 -43.05 -18.87
N GLN A 8 52.65 -42.95 -20.00
CA GLN A 8 51.34 -42.30 -20.08
C GLN A 8 50.32 -43.25 -19.46
N SER A 9 49.80 -42.92 -18.27
CA SER A 9 48.62 -43.59 -17.72
C SER A 9 47.38 -42.77 -18.09
N VAL A 10 46.73 -43.19 -19.17
CA VAL A 10 45.35 -42.81 -19.49
C VAL A 10 44.44 -43.50 -18.47
N THR A 11 43.80 -42.74 -17.59
CA THR A 11 42.65 -43.22 -16.82
C THR A 11 41.41 -42.51 -17.35
N GLU A 12 40.85 -43.07 -18.41
CA GLU A 12 39.43 -42.94 -18.72
C GLU A 12 38.63 -43.57 -17.58
N LYS A 13 37.95 -42.74 -16.78
CA LYS A 13 36.70 -43.13 -16.15
C LYS A 13 35.62 -42.18 -16.65
N ARG A 14 34.90 -42.64 -17.67
CA ARG A 14 33.54 -42.20 -17.97
C ARG A 14 32.57 -42.83 -16.97
N ASN A 15 31.40 -42.19 -16.89
CA ASN A 15 30.16 -42.55 -16.19
C ASN A 15 30.09 -42.06 -14.74
N GLU A 16 29.03 -41.39 -14.29
CA GLU A 16 27.75 -40.98 -14.87
C GLU A 16 27.06 -40.12 -13.79
N SER A 17 26.01 -39.38 -14.20
CA SER A 17 25.00 -38.75 -13.33
C SER A 17 25.43 -37.45 -12.63
N ASN A 18 25.08 -36.27 -13.12
CA ASN A 18 23.71 -35.75 -13.21
C ASN A 18 23.02 -35.74 -11.84
N GLU A 19 23.38 -34.77 -11.00
CA GLU A 19 22.47 -34.18 -10.02
C GLU A 19 22.69 -32.67 -10.04
N ASP A 20 22.00 -32.06 -11.01
CA ASP A 20 21.18 -30.87 -10.81
C ASP A 20 21.01 -30.51 -9.32
N ARG A 21 21.96 -29.74 -8.76
CA ARG A 21 21.74 -29.05 -7.48
C ARG A 21 20.85 -27.83 -7.72
N SER A 22 19.68 -28.06 -8.30
CA SER A 22 18.49 -27.32 -7.93
C SER A 22 18.13 -27.79 -6.52
N GLN A 23 18.87 -27.27 -5.51
CA GLN A 23 18.39 -27.26 -4.14
C GLN A 23 17.12 -26.41 -4.17
N ALA A 24 15.98 -27.08 -4.36
CA ALA A 24 14.69 -26.54 -3.96
C ALA A 24 14.86 -26.10 -2.51
N TYR A 25 14.74 -24.80 -2.25
CA TYR A 25 14.60 -24.28 -0.90
C TYR A 25 13.39 -24.98 -0.29
N GLU A 26 13.61 -26.02 0.50
CA GLU A 26 12.63 -26.52 1.45
C GLU A 26 12.32 -25.34 2.37
N PRO A 27 11.07 -24.83 2.41
CA PRO A 27 10.71 -23.76 3.33
C PRO A 27 11.01 -24.25 4.75
N CYS A 28 11.99 -23.65 5.42
CA CYS A 28 12.26 -23.99 6.80
C CYS A 28 11.14 -23.41 7.66
N ALA A 29 10.75 -24.06 8.76
CA ALA A 29 9.75 -23.55 9.69
C ALA A 29 10.07 -22.12 10.21
N LEU A 30 11.35 -21.71 10.16
CA LEU A 30 11.79 -20.33 10.45
C LEU A 30 11.33 -19.32 9.37
N ASP A 31 11.31 -19.71 8.10
CA ASP A 31 10.81 -18.90 6.99
C ASP A 31 9.29 -18.75 7.06
N ASP A 32 8.59 -19.79 7.54
CA ASP A 32 7.15 -19.73 7.78
C ASP A 32 6.78 -18.75 8.89
N ILE A 33 7.52 -18.76 10.01
CA ILE A 33 7.30 -17.81 11.11
C ILE A 33 7.60 -16.37 10.65
N ALA A 34 8.67 -16.16 9.87
CA ALA A 34 8.98 -14.85 9.31
C ALA A 34 7.89 -14.35 8.36
N ARG A 35 7.35 -15.24 7.52
CA ARG A 35 6.24 -14.95 6.60
C ARG A 35 4.95 -14.60 7.33
N VAL A 36 4.58 -15.34 8.38
CA VAL A 36 3.40 -15.03 9.20
C VAL A 36 3.54 -13.66 9.85
N ARG A 37 4.69 -13.35 10.46
CA ARG A 37 4.95 -12.02 11.05
C ARG A 37 4.91 -10.88 10.05
N GLU A 38 5.28 -11.13 8.80
CA GLU A 38 5.16 -10.15 7.72
C GLU A 38 3.69 -9.94 7.32
N LEU A 39 2.89 -11.01 7.26
CA LEU A 39 1.45 -10.91 7.01
C LEU A 39 0.72 -10.16 8.12
N ASP A 40 1.03 -10.45 9.39
CA ASP A 40 0.43 -9.76 10.53
C ASP A 40 0.71 -8.24 10.48
N ARG A 41 1.97 -7.85 10.20
CA ARG A 41 2.33 -6.44 10.02
C ARG A 41 1.59 -5.77 8.86
N LYS A 42 1.38 -6.48 7.75
CA LYS A 42 0.59 -5.97 6.62
C LYS A 42 -0.87 -5.79 6.99
N LEU A 43 -1.46 -6.75 7.71
CA LEU A 43 -2.85 -6.67 8.18
C LEU A 43 -3.05 -5.50 9.14
N GLU A 44 -2.12 -5.27 10.06
CA GLU A 44 -2.14 -4.11 10.97
C GLU A 44 -2.07 -2.79 10.18
N ALA A 45 -1.15 -2.68 9.22
CA ALA A 45 -1.03 -1.50 8.37
C ALA A 45 -2.28 -1.26 7.51
N GLU A 46 -2.89 -2.32 6.98
CA GLU A 46 -4.15 -2.26 6.26
C GLU A 46 -5.31 -1.79 7.14
N ALA A 47 -5.40 -2.29 8.38
CA ALA A 47 -6.42 -1.87 9.33
C ALA A 47 -6.32 -0.37 9.67
N ASP A 48 -5.09 0.13 9.92
CA ASP A 48 -4.86 1.57 10.18
C ASP A 48 -5.30 2.43 9.00
N LEU A 49 -4.93 2.04 7.77
CA LEU A 49 -5.33 2.78 6.57
C LEU A 49 -6.85 2.81 6.38
N LYS A 50 -7.53 1.68 6.60
CA LYS A 50 -9.00 1.63 6.54
C LYS A 50 -9.64 2.54 7.57
N GLN A 51 -9.15 2.53 8.80
CA GLN A 51 -9.64 3.41 9.87
C GLN A 51 -9.44 4.90 9.51
N ARG A 52 -8.28 5.26 8.96
CA ARG A 52 -8.00 6.62 8.49
C ARG A 52 -8.92 7.03 7.34
N LEU A 53 -9.18 6.13 6.38
CA LEU A 53 -10.15 6.37 5.30
C LEU A 53 -11.56 6.63 5.83
N GLU A 54 -12.01 5.85 6.83
CA GLU A 54 -13.30 6.10 7.47
C GLU A 54 -13.36 7.44 8.22
N ALA A 55 -12.26 7.84 8.86
CA ALA A 55 -12.17 9.16 9.50
C ALA A 55 -12.30 10.29 8.46
N LEU A 56 -11.60 10.20 7.33
CA LEU A 56 -11.70 11.19 6.24
C LEU A 56 -13.11 11.25 5.65
N ARG A 57 -13.78 10.09 5.46
CA ARG A 57 -15.17 10.04 4.98
C ARG A 57 -16.11 10.77 5.94
N ARG A 58 -15.98 10.54 7.24
CA ARG A 58 -16.78 11.23 8.26
C ARG A 58 -16.54 12.73 8.23
N GLU A 59 -15.29 13.16 8.11
CA GLU A 59 -14.95 14.59 8.02
C GLU A 59 -15.60 15.27 6.82
N VAL A 60 -15.54 14.64 5.63
CA VAL A 60 -16.21 15.17 4.42
C VAL A 60 -17.71 15.30 4.64
N VAL A 61 -18.36 14.29 5.22
CA VAL A 61 -19.80 14.34 5.53
C VAL A 61 -20.13 15.48 6.48
N THR A 62 -19.33 15.69 7.53
CA THR A 62 -19.51 16.81 8.47
C THR A 62 -19.37 18.16 7.76
N ILE A 63 -18.35 18.35 6.92
CA ILE A 63 -18.15 19.62 6.20
C ILE A 63 -19.34 19.90 5.27
N VAL A 64 -19.75 18.91 4.49
CA VAL A 64 -20.89 19.05 3.56
C VAL A 64 -22.20 19.30 4.32
N GLY A 65 -22.40 18.62 5.46
CA GLY A 65 -23.54 18.86 6.34
C GLY A 65 -23.60 20.29 6.85
N ASN A 66 -22.47 20.81 7.37
CA ASN A 66 -22.38 22.19 7.85
C ASN A 66 -22.64 23.20 6.73
N MET A 67 -22.06 23.01 5.54
CA MET A 67 -22.34 23.85 4.38
C MET A 67 -23.82 23.87 4.03
N SER A 68 -24.50 22.72 4.07
CA SER A 68 -25.93 22.63 3.77
C SER A 68 -26.77 23.42 4.77
N THR A 69 -26.41 23.36 6.05
CA THR A 69 -27.09 24.11 7.13
C THR A 69 -26.86 25.61 6.96
N GLU A 70 -25.60 26.05 6.81
CA GLU A 70 -25.23 27.46 6.62
C GLU A 70 -25.92 28.07 5.39
N THR A 71 -25.98 27.32 4.29
CA THR A 71 -26.68 27.74 3.07
C THR A 71 -28.19 27.86 3.32
N SER A 72 -28.79 26.92 4.05
CA SER A 72 -30.22 26.95 4.39
C SER A 72 -30.59 28.13 5.28
N GLU A 73 -29.77 28.42 6.29
CA GLU A 73 -29.94 29.56 7.20
C GLU A 73 -29.79 30.89 6.46
N SER A 74 -28.82 30.99 5.55
CA SER A 74 -28.57 32.20 4.75
C SER A 74 -29.71 32.56 3.79
N MET A 75 -30.52 31.58 3.39
CA MET A 75 -31.69 31.76 2.52
C MET A 75 -32.94 32.19 3.30
N GLN A 76 -32.91 32.22 4.64
CA GLN A 76 -34.04 32.69 5.43
C GLN A 76 -34.20 34.23 5.31
N PRO A 77 -35.43 34.74 5.14
CA PRO A 77 -35.69 36.17 4.92
C PRO A 77 -35.24 37.10 6.05
N THR A 78 -34.91 36.54 7.22
CA THR A 78 -34.53 37.25 8.45
C THR A 78 -33.02 37.49 8.57
N ALA A 79 -32.19 36.96 7.66
CA ALA A 79 -30.73 37.10 7.75
C ALA A 79 -30.27 38.51 7.38
N GLN A 80 -29.69 39.24 8.34
CA GLN A 80 -29.03 40.53 8.10
C GLN A 80 -27.59 40.27 7.60
N ASN A 81 -27.28 40.63 6.34
CA ASN A 81 -25.98 40.42 5.66
C ASN A 81 -25.50 38.96 5.44
N PRO A 82 -26.29 38.09 4.78
CA PRO A 82 -25.96 36.66 4.61
C PRO A 82 -24.88 36.34 3.55
N THR A 83 -24.71 37.17 2.53
CA THR A 83 -24.07 36.75 1.27
C THR A 83 -22.54 36.75 1.26
N LEU A 84 -21.88 37.71 1.94
CA LEU A 84 -20.42 37.80 1.94
C LEU A 84 -19.78 36.73 2.85
N ASN A 85 -20.35 36.48 4.02
CA ASN A 85 -19.84 35.47 4.97
C ASN A 85 -20.02 34.03 4.42
N LEU A 86 -21.16 33.74 3.80
CA LEU A 86 -21.42 32.43 3.21
C LEU A 86 -20.44 32.08 2.08
N HIS A 87 -20.12 33.05 1.21
CA HIS A 87 -19.22 32.79 0.08
C HIS A 87 -17.80 32.40 0.54
N GLU A 88 -17.28 33.08 1.57
CA GLU A 88 -15.98 32.76 2.16
C GLU A 88 -15.98 31.39 2.86
N GLN A 89 -17.04 31.08 3.62
CA GLN A 89 -17.22 29.79 4.28
C GLN A 89 -17.30 28.64 3.28
N LEU A 90 -18.10 28.79 2.21
CA LEU A 90 -18.19 27.80 1.14
C LEU A 90 -16.85 27.60 0.43
N ASN A 91 -16.13 28.68 0.10
CA ASN A 91 -14.81 28.57 -0.52
C ASN A 91 -13.80 27.83 0.37
N LEU A 92 -13.79 28.12 1.67
CA LEU A 92 -12.94 27.42 2.63
C LEU A 92 -13.31 25.93 2.71
N ALA A 93 -14.60 25.62 2.78
CA ALA A 93 -15.10 24.27 2.83
C ALA A 93 -14.73 23.47 1.56
N PHE A 94 -14.89 24.05 0.37
CA PHE A 94 -14.46 23.43 -0.88
C PHE A 94 -12.96 23.13 -0.91
N ARG A 95 -12.12 24.07 -0.44
CA ARG A 95 -10.67 23.83 -0.33
C ARG A 95 -10.35 22.68 0.62
N ARG A 96 -11.03 22.61 1.77
CA ARG A 96 -10.85 21.53 2.73
C ARG A 96 -11.27 20.18 2.15
N VAL A 97 -12.41 20.11 1.48
CA VAL A 97 -12.87 18.89 0.78
C VAL A 97 -11.88 18.46 -0.30
N ALA A 98 -11.31 19.40 -1.07
CA ALA A 98 -10.31 19.08 -2.09
C ALA A 98 -9.04 18.45 -1.48
N LEU A 99 -8.56 18.97 -0.35
CA LEU A 99 -7.42 18.40 0.38
C LEU A 99 -7.74 17.01 0.92
N LEU A 100 -8.91 16.82 1.53
CA LEU A 100 -9.35 15.51 2.03
C LEU A 100 -9.49 14.48 0.91
N LYS A 101 -9.95 14.90 -0.28
CA LYS A 101 -10.03 14.04 -1.46
C LYS A 101 -8.65 13.60 -1.95
N ALA A 102 -7.68 14.51 -1.96
CA ALA A 102 -6.30 14.19 -2.33
C ALA A 102 -5.66 13.20 -1.35
N GLU A 103 -5.88 13.41 -0.05
CA GLU A 103 -5.42 12.52 1.02
C GLU A 103 -6.10 11.15 0.92
N THR A 104 -7.41 11.10 0.73
CA THR A 104 -8.18 9.86 0.53
C THR A 104 -7.60 9.05 -0.63
N GLY A 105 -7.38 9.69 -1.78
CA GLY A 105 -6.77 9.01 -2.93
C GLY A 105 -5.35 8.53 -2.67
N ARG A 106 -4.57 9.20 -1.82
CA ARG A 106 -3.24 8.74 -1.39
C ARG A 106 -3.35 7.47 -0.54
N LEU A 107 -4.24 7.46 0.45
CA LEU A 107 -4.44 6.31 1.34
C LEU A 107 -5.01 5.10 0.59
N GLU A 108 -5.93 5.31 -0.36
CA GLU A 108 -6.47 4.24 -1.21
C GLU A 108 -5.38 3.60 -2.08
N ARG A 109 -4.45 4.39 -2.61
CA ARG A 109 -3.28 3.85 -3.33
C ARG A 109 -2.37 3.06 -2.42
N GLN A 110 -2.10 3.54 -1.20
CA GLN A 110 -1.30 2.81 -0.22
C GLN A 110 -1.94 1.48 0.16
N LEU A 111 -3.26 1.49 0.37
CA LEU A 111 -4.03 0.29 0.68
C LEU A 111 -3.93 -0.74 -0.46
N ARG A 112 -4.12 -0.32 -1.72
CA ARG A 112 -3.99 -1.20 -2.89
C ARG A 112 -2.60 -1.83 -3.01
N LEU A 113 -1.55 -1.07 -2.72
CA LEU A 113 -0.17 -1.56 -2.75
C LEU A 113 0.07 -2.61 -1.65
N LEU A 114 -0.52 -2.42 -0.46
CA LEU A 114 -0.43 -3.38 0.65
C LEU A 114 -1.21 -4.66 0.39
N SER A 115 -2.42 -4.57 -0.17
CA SER A 115 -3.26 -5.73 -0.47
C SER A 115 -2.77 -6.57 -1.65
N GLY A 116 -1.74 -6.11 -2.40
CA GLY A 116 -1.15 -6.88 -3.50
C GLY A 116 -1.88 -6.76 -4.85
N ASP A 117 -2.98 -6.00 -4.90
CA ASP A 117 -3.75 -5.72 -6.14
C ASP A 117 -3.05 -4.73 -7.09
N GLY A 118 -1.85 -4.26 -6.73
CA GLY A 118 -1.05 -3.28 -7.47
C GLY A 118 -0.18 -3.84 -8.61
N LYS A 119 -0.56 -4.95 -9.25
CA LYS A 119 0.09 -5.40 -10.49
C LYS A 119 -0.78 -5.07 -11.71
N GLY A 120 -0.38 -4.05 -12.48
CA GLY A 120 -0.91 -3.73 -13.82
C GLY A 120 -1.34 -2.28 -13.97
#